data_AF-A0A9D3V552-F1
#
_entry.id   AF-A0A9D3V552-F1
#
_cell.length_a   1.000
_cell.length_b   1.000
_cell.length_c   1.000
_cell.angle_alpha   90.00
_cell.angle_beta   90.00
_cell.angle_gamma   90.00
#
_symmetry.space_group_name_H-M   'P 1'
#
loop_
_entity.id
_entity.type
_entity.pdbx_description
1 polymer ?
#
loop_
_entity_poly.entity_id
_entity_poly.type
_entity_poly.pdbx_seq_one_letter_code
_entity_poly.pdbx_strand_id
1 'polypeptide(L)'
;MEEAKEFLQLNKEEAESVSRLTIHPHRLGFQCSFYEDFALRGIRVDSVQPGFVSCTFRVPPRLTDKSGNLATGAVANLVDEVGGAIVHVEGLTMNVSVDMSISFLGTAKLNDELQITSKVLGRRGSYSGTIVLVRNKVTGELIAEGRHSLFDKHGSKL
;
A
#
# COMPACT_ATOMS: atom_id res chain seq x y z
N MET A 1 -25.35 1.82 3.29
CA MET A 1 -24.64 0.62 3.79
C MET A 1 -25.12 -0.65 3.11
N GLU A 2 -26.40 -0.77 2.75
CA GLU A 2 -26.92 -2.00 2.12
C GLU A 2 -26.34 -2.25 0.72
N GLU A 3 -26.20 -1.22 -0.11
CA GLU A 3 -25.53 -1.32 -1.42
C GLU A 3 -24.06 -1.78 -1.31
N ALA A 4 -23.35 -1.33 -0.28
CA ALA A 4 -21.97 -1.75 -0.03
C ALA A 4 -21.91 -3.22 0.41
N LYS A 5 -22.88 -3.70 1.20
CA LYS A 5 -22.97 -5.12 1.56
C LYS A 5 -23.28 -5.98 0.34
N GLU A 6 -24.19 -5.56 -0.53
CA GLU A 6 -24.49 -6.27 -1.76
C GLU A 6 -23.27 -6.36 -2.68
N PHE A 7 -22.51 -5.26 -2.81
CA PHE A 7 -21.28 -5.25 -3.60
C PHE A 7 -20.18 -6.17 -3.04
N LEU A 8 -20.08 -6.27 -1.71
CA LEU A 8 -19.09 -7.08 -1.01
C LEU A 8 -19.55 -8.52 -0.76
N GLN A 9 -20.77 -8.90 -1.14
CA GLN A 9 -21.24 -10.28 -0.98
C GLN A 9 -20.42 -11.21 -1.85
N LEU A 10 -19.73 -12.14 -1.19
CA LEU A 10 -19.06 -13.25 -1.85
C LEU A 10 -20.11 -14.23 -2.38
N ASN A 11 -19.88 -14.75 -3.57
CA ASN A 11 -20.62 -15.91 -4.05
C ASN A 11 -20.23 -17.16 -3.23
N LYS A 12 -20.99 -18.25 -3.38
CA LYS A 12 -20.76 -19.48 -2.60
C LYS A 12 -19.36 -20.06 -2.78
N GLU A 13 -18.83 -20.01 -4.00
CA GLU A 13 -17.51 -20.55 -4.34
C GLU A 13 -16.38 -19.68 -3.76
N GLU A 14 -16.52 -18.36 -3.82
CA GLU A 14 -15.61 -17.40 -3.21
C GLU A 14 -15.60 -17.55 -1.68
N ALA A 15 -16.77 -17.66 -1.05
CA ALA A 15 -16.90 -17.85 0.39
C ALA A 15 -16.26 -19.17 0.84
N GLU A 16 -16.50 -20.26 0.11
CA GLU A 16 -15.88 -21.56 0.37
C GLU A 16 -14.35 -21.49 0.23
N SER A 17 -13.86 -20.84 -0.83
CA SER A 17 -12.42 -20.63 -1.05
C SER A 17 -11.76 -19.86 0.10
N VAL A 18 -12.37 -18.76 0.56
CA VAL A 18 -11.86 -17.97 1.68
C VAL A 18 -11.89 -18.76 2.98
N SER A 19 -12.93 -19.55 3.24
CA SER A 19 -13.04 -20.36 4.47
C SER A 19 -11.96 -21.44 4.61
N ARG A 20 -11.34 -21.86 3.51
CA ARG A 20 -10.23 -22.83 3.50
C ARG A 20 -8.88 -22.18 3.76
N LEU A 21 -8.78 -20.85 3.77
CA LEU A 21 -7.53 -20.14 4.06
C LEU A 21 -7.20 -20.26 5.55
N THR A 22 -6.03 -20.82 5.85
CA THR A 22 -5.49 -20.81 7.22
C THR A 22 -4.62 -19.56 7.38
N ILE A 23 -5.16 -18.54 8.07
CA ILE A 23 -4.42 -17.31 8.38
C ILE A 23 -3.85 -17.43 9.79
N HIS A 24 -2.53 -17.61 9.88
CA HIS A 24 -1.85 -17.63 11.17
C HIS A 24 -1.69 -16.21 11.73
N PRO A 25 -1.87 -16.00 13.04
CA PRO A 25 -1.48 -14.75 13.68
C PRO A 25 0.00 -14.47 13.42
N HIS A 26 0.32 -13.26 12.95
CA HIS A 26 1.71 -12.82 12.77
C HIS A 26 2.14 -12.00 13.99
N ARG A 27 3.44 -12.04 14.32
CA ARG A 27 3.99 -11.16 15.35
C ARG A 27 4.28 -9.79 14.75
N LEU A 28 3.49 -8.79 15.15
CA LEU A 28 3.67 -7.39 14.76
C LEU A 28 5.13 -6.96 14.95
N GLY A 29 5.74 -6.39 13.90
CA GLY A 29 7.12 -5.92 13.89
C GLY A 29 8.20 -6.99 13.72
N PHE A 30 7.83 -8.27 13.60
CA PHE A 30 8.78 -9.39 13.42
C PHE A 30 8.48 -10.27 12.20
N GLN A 31 7.22 -10.32 11.76
CA GLN A 31 6.78 -11.17 10.65
C GLN A 31 5.81 -10.40 9.77
N CYS A 32 5.92 -10.58 8.46
CA CYS A 32 4.93 -10.04 7.54
C CYS A 32 3.58 -10.71 7.76
N SER A 33 2.51 -9.91 7.71
CA SER A 33 1.15 -10.43 7.70
C SER A 33 0.84 -11.12 6.37
N PHE A 34 -0.19 -11.97 6.35
CA PHE A 34 -0.72 -12.52 5.10
C PHE A 34 -1.09 -11.39 4.11
N TYR A 35 -1.63 -10.29 4.63
CA TYR A 35 -2.09 -9.17 3.80
C TYR A 35 -0.92 -8.43 3.15
N GLU A 36 0.14 -8.18 3.91
CA GLU A 36 1.38 -7.58 3.39
C GLU A 36 2.01 -8.46 2.30
N ASP A 37 2.15 -9.77 2.55
CA ASP A 37 2.68 -10.68 1.52
C ASP A 37 1.76 -10.71 0.29
N PHE A 38 0.45 -10.88 0.48
CA PHE A 38 -0.52 -10.91 -0.62
C PHE A 38 -0.46 -9.64 -1.48
N ALA A 39 -0.47 -8.47 -0.84
CA ALA A 39 -0.54 -7.20 -1.54
C ALA A 39 0.78 -6.83 -2.21
N LEU A 40 1.92 -7.07 -1.54
CA LEU A 40 3.23 -6.65 -2.02
C LEU A 40 3.98 -7.72 -2.82
N ARG A 41 3.50 -8.96 -2.90
CA ARG A 41 4.21 -10.04 -3.63
C ARG A 41 4.58 -9.63 -5.05
N GLY A 42 5.88 -9.50 -5.31
CA GLY A 42 6.43 -9.10 -6.61
C GLY A 42 6.77 -7.61 -6.74
N ILE A 43 6.60 -6.80 -5.69
CA ILE A 43 7.16 -5.45 -5.63
C ILE A 43 8.69 -5.53 -5.61
N ARG A 44 9.34 -4.65 -6.36
CA ARG A 44 10.80 -4.52 -6.40
C ARG A 44 11.18 -3.14 -5.92
N VAL A 45 12.00 -3.05 -4.88
CA VAL A 45 12.62 -1.79 -4.46
C VAL A 45 13.77 -1.50 -5.43
N ASP A 46 13.68 -0.39 -6.15
CA ASP A 46 14.68 0.01 -7.15
C ASP A 46 15.72 0.96 -6.55
N SER A 47 15.33 1.87 -5.66
CA SER A 47 16.27 2.78 -4.98
C SER A 47 15.73 3.26 -3.63
N VAL A 48 16.65 3.49 -2.70
CA VAL A 48 16.39 4.06 -1.38
C VAL A 48 17.39 5.18 -1.14
N GLN A 49 16.89 6.34 -0.74
CA GLN A 49 17.65 7.51 -0.35
C GLN A 49 17.02 8.12 0.90
N PRO A 50 17.74 8.95 1.68
CA PRO A 50 17.15 9.66 2.79
C PRO A 50 15.89 10.44 2.37
N GLY A 51 14.72 10.03 2.89
CA GLY A 51 13.44 10.64 2.58
C GLY A 51 12.85 10.32 1.21
N PHE A 52 13.40 9.35 0.46
CA PHE A 52 12.87 8.89 -0.82
C PHE A 52 13.01 7.36 -1.02
N VAL A 53 11.98 6.73 -1.56
CA VAL A 53 12.04 5.35 -2.07
C VAL A 53 11.35 5.27 -3.43
N SER A 54 11.88 4.43 -4.32
CA SER A 54 11.24 4.08 -5.58
C SER A 54 11.12 2.57 -5.73
N CYS A 55 9.97 2.11 -6.20
CA CYS A 55 9.67 0.71 -6.44
C CYS A 55 9.08 0.52 -7.85
N THR A 56 9.31 -0.66 -8.41
CA THR A 56 8.60 -1.17 -9.59
C THR A 56 7.62 -2.26 -9.16
N PHE A 57 6.42 -2.24 -9.72
CA PHE A 57 5.42 -3.28 -9.46
C PHE A 57 4.64 -3.61 -10.73
N ARG A 58 4.67 -4.88 -11.16
CA ARG A 58 3.82 -5.34 -12.27
C ARG A 58 2.45 -5.71 -11.73
N VAL A 59 1.39 -5.12 -12.27
CA VAL A 59 0.00 -5.36 -11.83
C VAL A 59 -0.31 -6.86 -11.97
N PRO A 60 -0.53 -7.58 -10.85
CA PRO A 60 -0.81 -9.01 -10.88
C PRO A 60 -2.32 -9.29 -10.96
N PRO A 61 -2.75 -10.46 -11.49
CA PRO A 61 -4.17 -10.84 -11.58
C PRO A 61 -4.91 -10.76 -10.25
N ARG A 62 -4.25 -11.09 -9.13
CA ARG A 62 -4.87 -11.13 -7.80
C ARG A 62 -5.27 -9.75 -7.25
N LEU A 63 -4.79 -8.66 -7.86
CA LEU A 63 -5.08 -7.29 -7.45
C LEU A 63 -5.94 -6.53 -8.47
N THR A 64 -6.46 -7.22 -9.49
CA THR A 64 -7.34 -6.59 -10.48
C THR A 64 -8.81 -6.69 -10.06
N ASP A 65 -9.58 -5.65 -10.36
CA ASP A 65 -11.03 -5.63 -10.23
C ASP A 65 -11.74 -6.39 -11.36
N LYS A 66 -13.07 -6.45 -11.32
CA LYS A 66 -13.91 -7.10 -12.33
C LYS A 66 -13.79 -6.49 -13.74
N SER A 67 -13.24 -5.27 -13.85
CA SER A 67 -12.99 -4.57 -15.12
C SER A 67 -11.57 -4.78 -15.64
N GLY A 68 -10.76 -5.60 -14.95
CA GLY A 68 -9.36 -5.87 -15.29
C GLY A 68 -8.41 -4.70 -14.99
N ASN A 69 -8.85 -3.71 -14.20
CA ASN A 69 -7.98 -2.64 -13.72
C ASN A 69 -7.37 -3.02 -12.38
N LEU A 70 -6.24 -2.45 -12.01
CA LEU A 70 -5.75 -2.47 -10.64
C LEU A 70 -6.83 -1.90 -9.72
N ALA A 71 -7.27 -2.71 -8.75
CA ALA A 71 -8.32 -2.33 -7.83
C ALA A 71 -7.91 -1.10 -7.01
N THR A 72 -8.87 -0.21 -6.74
CA THR A 72 -8.61 1.00 -5.94
C THR A 72 -8.10 0.69 -4.54
N GLY A 73 -8.56 -0.41 -3.93
CA GLY A 73 -8.03 -0.92 -2.66
C GLY A 73 -6.57 -1.38 -2.76
N ALA A 74 -6.15 -1.94 -3.90
CA ALA A 74 -4.75 -2.31 -4.11
C ALA A 74 -3.86 -1.06 -4.26
N VAL A 75 -4.33 -0.02 -4.94
CA VAL A 75 -3.64 1.28 -4.98
C VAL A 75 -3.53 1.88 -3.58
N ALA A 76 -4.60 1.83 -2.78
CA ALA A 76 -4.58 2.32 -1.40
C ALA A 76 -3.56 1.58 -0.54
N ASN A 77 -3.45 0.26 -0.68
CA ASN A 77 -2.41 -0.51 -0.02
C ASN A 77 -1.00 -0.10 -0.46
N LEU A 78 -0.76 0.15 -1.75
CA LEU A 78 0.54 0.63 -2.22
C LEU A 78 0.89 2.01 -1.64
N VAL A 79 -0.10 2.89 -1.45
CA VAL A 79 0.09 4.18 -0.78
C VAL A 79 0.45 3.97 0.69
N ASP A 80 -0.27 3.11 1.40
CA ASP A 80 -0.03 2.84 2.84
C ASP A 80 1.35 2.22 3.08
N GLU A 81 1.68 1.15 2.36
CA GLU A 81 2.93 0.40 2.56
C GLU A 81 4.16 1.21 2.15
N VAL A 82 4.15 1.81 0.96
CA VAL A 82 5.31 2.58 0.46
C VAL A 82 5.39 3.95 1.13
N GLY A 83 4.25 4.52 1.54
CA GLY A 83 4.15 5.74 2.33
C GLY A 83 4.72 5.57 3.74
N GLY A 84 4.43 4.43 4.39
CA GLY A 84 4.95 4.11 5.72
C GLY A 84 6.42 3.66 5.72
N ALA A 85 6.83 2.88 4.72
CA ALA A 85 8.19 2.36 4.64
C ALA A 85 9.27 3.45 4.68
N ILE A 86 9.01 4.63 4.10
CA ILE A 86 10.03 5.69 4.00
C ILE A 86 10.25 6.47 5.31
N VAL A 87 9.32 6.41 6.25
CA VAL A 87 9.46 7.04 7.58
C VAL A 87 9.86 6.05 8.67
N HIS A 88 9.81 4.75 8.35
CA HIS A 88 10.23 3.70 9.27
C HIS A 88 11.75 3.74 9.47
N VAL A 89 12.16 3.55 10.72
CA VAL A 89 13.56 3.43 11.12
C VAL A 89 13.76 2.02 11.67
N GLU A 90 14.70 1.28 11.07
CA GLU A 90 15.03 -0.08 11.48
C GLU A 90 15.38 -0.13 12.97
N GLY A 91 14.81 -1.12 13.67
CA GLY A 91 14.99 -1.28 15.12
C GLY A 91 14.06 -0.45 16.00
N LEU A 92 13.27 0.46 15.43
CA LEU A 92 12.20 1.17 16.15
C LEU A 92 10.83 0.54 15.88
N THR A 93 9.86 0.87 16.72
CA THR A 93 8.46 0.48 16.49
C THR A 93 7.94 1.11 15.20
N MET A 94 7.19 0.34 14.42
CA MET A 94 6.53 0.83 13.20
C MET A 94 5.68 2.07 13.49
N ASN A 95 5.72 3.04 12.57
CA ASN A 95 4.79 4.15 12.55
C ASN A 95 3.38 3.63 12.25
N VAL A 96 2.37 4.26 12.83
CA VAL A 96 0.96 3.90 12.59
C VAL A 96 0.28 4.95 11.73
N SER A 97 -0.51 4.51 10.76
CA SER A 97 -1.30 5.37 9.88
C SER A 97 -2.35 6.14 10.68
N VAL A 98 -2.37 7.47 10.57
CA VAL A 98 -3.35 8.34 11.25
C VAL A 98 -4.30 9.04 10.29
N ASP A 99 -3.84 9.33 9.08
CA ASP A 99 -4.65 9.93 8.02
C ASP A 99 -4.08 9.52 6.66
N MET A 100 -4.96 9.27 5.70
CA MET A 100 -4.58 8.96 4.33
C MET A 100 -5.59 9.57 3.36
N SER A 101 -5.09 10.27 2.34
CA SER A 101 -5.91 10.80 1.25
C SER A 101 -5.32 10.35 -0.08
N ILE A 102 -6.18 9.96 -1.03
CA ILE A 102 -5.77 9.45 -2.33
C ILE A 102 -6.60 10.10 -3.41
N SER A 103 -5.92 10.69 -4.40
CA SER A 103 -6.50 11.18 -5.64
C SER A 103 -6.27 10.15 -6.74
N PHE A 104 -7.35 9.56 -7.26
CA PHE A 104 -7.31 8.64 -8.39
C PHE A 104 -7.44 9.43 -9.69
N LEU A 105 -6.42 9.36 -10.53
CA LEU A 105 -6.26 10.21 -11.73
C LEU A 105 -6.22 9.40 -13.03
N GLY A 106 -6.01 8.08 -12.93
CA GLY A 106 -6.00 7.16 -14.06
C GLY A 106 -6.26 5.72 -13.64
N THR A 107 -6.08 4.79 -14.57
CA THR A 107 -6.21 3.34 -14.32
C THR A 107 -4.97 2.62 -14.81
N ALA A 108 -4.65 1.49 -14.17
CA ALA A 108 -3.60 0.59 -14.63
C ALA A 108 -4.22 -0.77 -14.95
N LYS A 109 -3.80 -1.41 -16.04
CA LYS A 109 -4.31 -2.71 -16.48
C LYS A 109 -3.46 -3.85 -15.96
N LEU A 110 -4.01 -5.05 -16.02
CA LEU A 110 -3.25 -6.29 -15.82
C LEU A 110 -1.96 -6.26 -16.64
N ASN A 111 -0.84 -6.62 -16.00
CA ASN A 111 0.52 -6.62 -16.56
C ASN A 111 1.16 -5.25 -16.82
N ASP A 112 0.48 -4.13 -16.59
CA ASP A 112 1.17 -2.83 -16.60
C ASP A 112 2.29 -2.83 -15.56
N GLU A 113 3.44 -2.27 -15.94
CA GLU A 113 4.49 -1.96 -14.97
C GLU A 113 4.21 -0.61 -14.35
N LEU A 114 4.18 -0.57 -13.02
CA LEU A 114 4.04 0.64 -12.25
C LEU A 114 5.39 1.09 -11.74
N GLN A 115 5.63 2.40 -11.80
CA GLN A 115 6.63 3.08 -11.01
C GLN A 115 5.93 3.72 -9.81
N ILE A 116 6.32 3.31 -8.61
CA ILE A 116 5.78 3.81 -7.36
C ILE A 116 6.90 4.56 -6.66
N THR A 117 6.68 5.80 -6.28
CA THR A 117 7.67 6.59 -5.55
C THR A 117 7.04 7.16 -4.28
N SER A 118 7.80 7.19 -3.19
CA SER A 118 7.39 7.85 -1.96
C SER A 118 8.44 8.86 -1.51
N LYS A 119 7.99 10.01 -1.04
CA LYS A 119 8.82 11.11 -0.53
C LYS A 119 8.31 11.57 0.83
N VAL A 120 9.22 11.85 1.74
CA VAL A 120 8.89 12.54 3.00
C VAL A 120 8.60 14.02 2.68
N LEU A 121 7.42 14.47 3.05
CA LEU A 121 7.02 15.89 2.95
C LEU A 121 7.51 16.70 4.14
N GLY A 122 7.63 16.06 5.31
CA GLY A 122 8.13 16.69 6.52
C GLY A 122 7.74 15.92 7.77
N ARG A 123 8.26 16.40 8.89
CA ARG A 123 8.02 15.83 10.22
C ARG A 123 7.73 16.95 11.22
N ARG A 124 6.69 16.78 12.04
CA ARG A 124 6.36 17.68 13.16
C ARG A 124 6.11 16.86 14.42
N GLY A 125 7.07 16.90 15.33
CA GLY A 125 7.05 16.06 16.54
C GLY A 125 7.03 14.58 16.18
N SER A 126 5.97 13.90 16.61
CA SER A 126 5.71 12.47 16.34
C SER A 126 4.98 12.18 15.03
N TYR A 127 4.63 13.20 14.25
CA TYR A 127 3.91 13.04 13.00
C TYR A 127 4.83 13.24 11.80
N SER A 128 4.83 12.29 10.88
CA SER A 128 5.52 12.36 9.59
C SER A 128 4.49 12.32 8.46
N GLY A 129 4.64 13.21 7.49
CA GLY A 129 3.81 13.21 6.28
C GLY A 129 4.62 12.73 5.09
N THR A 130 4.02 11.88 4.25
CA THR A 130 4.62 11.39 3.01
C THR A 130 3.68 11.58 1.83
N ILE A 131 4.25 11.61 0.64
CA ILE A 131 3.53 11.60 -0.64
C ILE A 131 3.96 10.39 -1.44
N VAL A 132 3.00 9.65 -1.97
CA VAL A 132 3.20 8.50 -2.83
C VAL A 132 2.63 8.80 -4.22
N LEU A 133 3.44 8.62 -5.26
CA LEU A 133 2.98 8.70 -6.65
C LEU A 133 3.03 7.32 -7.28
N VAL A 134 1.91 6.90 -7.85
CA VAL A 134 1.79 5.66 -8.63
C VAL A 134 1.63 6.05 -10.09
N ARG A 135 2.60 5.67 -10.92
CA ARG A 135 2.63 5.97 -12.36
C ARG A 135 2.68 4.69 -13.17
N ASN A 136 2.10 4.67 -14.35
CA ASN A 136 2.47 3.69 -15.36
C ASN A 136 3.90 3.98 -15.81
N LYS A 137 4.79 3.00 -15.70
CA LYS A 137 6.22 3.14 -15.95
C LYS A 137 6.54 3.35 -17.43
N VAL A 138 5.72 2.83 -18.32
CA VAL A 138 5.91 2.91 -19.78
C VAL A 138 5.34 4.22 -20.32
N THR A 139 4.08 4.54 -19.97
CA THR A 139 3.40 5.74 -20.48
C THR A 139 3.75 7.01 -19.70
N GLY A 140 4.20 6.88 -18.45
CA GLY A 140 4.46 7.99 -17.54
C GLY A 140 3.20 8.58 -16.90
N GLU A 141 2.01 8.09 -17.27
CA GLU A 141 0.73 8.57 -16.78
C GLU A 141 0.60 8.39 -15.27
N LEU A 142 0.05 9.40 -14.60
CA LEU A 142 -0.19 9.36 -13.17
C LEU A 142 -1.50 8.64 -12.89
N ILE A 143 -1.41 7.51 -12.19
CA ILE A 143 -2.57 6.68 -11.83
C ILE A 143 -3.18 7.18 -10.54
N ALA A 144 -2.34 7.46 -9.54
CA ALA A 144 -2.78 8.01 -8.27
C ALA A 144 -1.70 8.85 -7.58
N GLU A 145 -2.14 9.84 -6.81
CA GLU A 145 -1.35 10.55 -5.80
C GLU A 145 -1.95 10.24 -4.43
N GLY A 146 -1.15 9.68 -3.53
CA GLY A 146 -1.50 9.45 -2.13
C GLY A 146 -0.73 10.37 -1.20
N ARG A 147 -1.38 10.85 -0.14
CA ARG A 147 -0.72 11.46 1.02
C ARG A 147 -1.01 10.62 2.24
N HIS A 148 0.01 10.36 3.03
CA HIS A 148 -0.05 9.45 4.16
C HIS A 148 0.60 10.10 5.36
N SER A 149 -0.19 10.29 6.41
CA SER A 149 0.26 10.82 7.68
C SER A 149 0.43 9.67 8.66
N LEU A 150 1.61 9.57 9.25
CA LEU A 150 1.97 8.50 10.17
C LEU A 150 2.43 9.07 11.50
N PHE A 151 2.06 8.40 12.58
CA PHE A 151 2.46 8.72 13.94
C PHE A 151 3.47 7.71 14.46
N ASP A 152 4.54 8.18 15.11
CA ASP A 152 5.45 7.36 15.90
C ASP A 152 5.52 7.81 17.36
N LYS A 153 5.68 6.83 18.25
CA LYS A 153 5.93 7.10 19.66
C LYS A 153 7.43 7.04 19.92
N HIS A 154 8.18 8.07 19.52
CA HIS A 154 9.52 8.23 20.10
C HIS A 154 9.34 8.52 21.58
N GLY A 155 9.89 7.66 22.43
CA GLY A 155 10.02 7.97 23.84
C GLY A 155 10.73 9.31 23.98
N SER A 156 10.07 10.29 24.60
CA SER A 156 10.62 11.61 24.89
C SER A 156 11.76 11.50 25.90
N LYS A 157 12.92 10.96 25.49
CA LYS A 157 14.23 11.05 26.16
C LYS A 157 15.35 10.89 25.13
N LEU A 158 15.57 11.95 24.36
CA LEU A 158 16.91 12.40 23.99
C LEU A 158 17.13 13.73 24.69
#